data_AF-A0AAD3MGP6-F1
#
_entry.id   AF-A0AAD3MGP6-F1
#
_cell.length_a   1.000
_cell.length_b   1.000
_cell.length_c   1.000
_cell.angle_alpha   90.00
_cell.angle_beta   90.00
_cell.angle_gamma   90.00
#
_symmetry.space_group_name_H-M   'P 1'
#
loop_
_entity.id
_entity.type
_entity.pdbx_description
1 polymer ?
#
loop_
_entity_poly.entity_id
_entity_poly.type
_entity_poly.pdbx_seq_one_letter_code
_entity_poly.pdbx_strand_id
1 'polypeptide(L)'
;MLPSLPPPGMPGLFHRAIAQSGTAISSWSVNYQPLKYTKILARKVGCTYTETADLVDCLRRKNFRELVDQDIQPARYHIAFGPVVDGDVVPDDPEILMQQGEFLNYDILIGVNQGEGLKFVDDSEDNDGISAAAFDYTISNFVDNLYGYPEGKDILRETIKFMYTDWADRDNGDMRRKTLLALFTDHQWVAPAVATAKLHAEFQSPVYFYTFYHHCQTETRPEWADAAHGDEIPYVFGVPMIGATDLFPCNFSKNDVMLSAVVMTYWTNFAKTGDPNLPVPQDTKFIHTKPNRFEEVIWTKFNSKDKQYLHIGLKPRVRDNYRANKVAFWLELVPHLHSLHEVLFPTTTRSPPGPRPGTYGPWPRTPGPRTTRHPYPTFPSDLEPEGSERPHQDLFPGDTRDYSTELSVTVAVGASLLFLNILAFAALYYKRDKRHEMRRHRLSPQRGGPANDLAHSQEEEIMSLQMKHSEHDAHHDMEPLRPHDILR
;
A
#
# COMPACT_ATOMS: atom_id res chain seq x y z
N MET A 1 -3.74 10.09 -12.58
CA MET A 1 -4.18 11.31 -13.29
C MET A 1 -3.27 12.41 -12.80
N LEU A 2 -2.42 12.97 -13.65
CA LEU A 2 -1.71 14.20 -13.25
C LEU A 2 -2.77 15.24 -12.89
N PRO A 3 -2.52 16.12 -11.92
CA PRO A 3 -3.28 17.34 -11.77
C PRO A 3 -2.97 18.22 -12.98
N SER A 4 -3.43 17.80 -14.16
CA SER A 4 -3.56 18.69 -15.29
C SER A 4 -4.69 19.61 -14.87
N LEU A 5 -4.32 20.80 -14.39
CA LEU A 5 -5.19 21.94 -14.61
C LEU A 5 -5.50 21.91 -16.11
N PRO A 6 -6.77 21.86 -16.54
CA PRO A 6 -7.05 22.10 -17.94
C PRO A 6 -6.32 23.40 -18.31
N PRO A 7 -5.69 23.47 -19.48
CA PRO A 7 -4.91 24.64 -19.88
C PRO A 7 -5.72 25.91 -19.56
N PRO A 8 -5.10 26.97 -19.01
CA PRO A 8 -5.80 28.11 -18.47
C PRO A 8 -6.91 28.58 -19.43
N GLY A 9 -8.17 28.32 -19.06
CA GLY A 9 -9.34 28.64 -19.89
C GLY A 9 -10.37 27.53 -20.18
N MET A 10 -10.20 26.28 -19.69
CA MET A 10 -11.23 25.21 -19.91
C MET A 10 -11.72 24.48 -18.64
N PRO A 11 -12.29 25.16 -17.63
CA PRO A 11 -13.07 24.48 -16.60
C PRO A 11 -14.30 23.80 -17.23
N GLY A 12 -14.61 22.56 -16.80
CA GLY A 12 -15.84 21.86 -17.18
C GLY A 12 -15.74 20.84 -18.34
N LEU A 13 -14.54 20.40 -18.74
CA LEU A 13 -14.38 19.35 -19.77
C LEU A 13 -14.88 17.97 -19.33
N PHE A 14 -14.74 17.67 -18.04
CA PHE A 14 -15.26 16.48 -17.39
C PHE A 14 -15.68 16.83 -15.96
N HIS A 15 -16.48 15.95 -15.35
CA HIS A 15 -17.04 16.19 -14.02
C HIS A 15 -16.42 15.28 -12.95
N ARG A 16 -15.86 14.13 -13.36
CA ARG A 16 -15.45 13.04 -12.47
C ARG A 16 -14.25 12.30 -13.03
N ALA A 17 -13.48 11.70 -12.15
CA ALA A 17 -12.30 10.91 -12.50
C ALA A 17 -12.36 9.52 -11.86
N ILE A 18 -11.95 8.50 -12.62
CA ILE A 18 -11.65 7.17 -12.09
C ILE A 18 -10.17 6.90 -12.33
N ALA A 19 -9.39 6.72 -11.25
CA ALA A 19 -7.96 6.47 -11.29
C ALA A 19 -7.67 5.05 -10.77
N GLN A 20 -7.42 4.11 -11.69
CA GLN A 20 -7.13 2.72 -11.35
C GLN A 20 -5.62 2.51 -11.35
N SER A 21 -5.06 2.10 -10.21
CA SER A 21 -3.66 1.67 -10.08
C SER A 21 -2.64 2.67 -10.64
N GLY A 22 -2.90 3.97 -10.51
CA GLY A 22 -2.01 5.01 -11.04
C GLY A 22 -2.30 6.40 -10.49
N THR A 23 -1.24 7.13 -10.14
CA THR A 23 -1.32 8.47 -9.55
C THR A 23 -0.44 9.47 -10.31
N ALA A 24 -0.39 10.70 -9.83
CA ALA A 24 0.51 11.73 -10.34
C ALA A 24 1.88 11.77 -9.64
N ILE A 25 1.99 11.12 -8.48
CA ILE A 25 3.08 11.28 -7.51
C ILE A 25 3.89 9.98 -7.33
N SER A 26 3.64 8.96 -8.16
CA SER A 26 4.54 7.80 -8.27
C SER A 26 5.81 8.19 -9.04
N SER A 27 6.94 7.56 -8.74
CA SER A 27 8.26 7.87 -9.33
C SER A 27 8.34 7.83 -10.88
N TRP A 28 7.44 7.08 -11.52
CA TRP A 28 7.32 6.95 -12.97
C TRP A 28 6.27 7.86 -13.61
N SER A 29 5.62 8.74 -12.85
CA SER A 29 4.50 9.57 -13.37
C SER A 29 5.00 10.79 -14.14
N VAL A 30 6.12 11.35 -13.72
CA VAL A 30 6.73 12.57 -14.27
C VAL A 30 8.20 12.32 -14.59
N ASN A 31 8.63 12.85 -15.72
CA ASN A 31 10.04 12.89 -16.09
C ASN A 31 10.67 14.22 -15.67
N TYR A 32 11.52 14.17 -14.65
CA TYR A 32 12.29 15.34 -14.17
C TYR A 32 13.60 15.58 -14.95
N GLN A 33 13.94 14.74 -15.91
CA GLN A 33 15.16 14.86 -16.73
C GLN A 33 14.89 14.76 -18.25
N PRO A 34 13.92 15.50 -18.82
CA PRO A 34 13.52 15.32 -20.23
C PRO A 34 14.63 15.65 -21.22
N LEU A 35 15.39 16.73 -20.97
CA LEU A 35 16.49 17.12 -21.86
C LEU A 35 17.59 16.06 -21.95
N LYS A 36 17.85 15.32 -20.86
CA LYS A 36 18.84 14.24 -20.83
C LYS A 36 18.46 13.14 -21.82
N TYR A 37 17.22 12.64 -21.72
CA TYR A 37 16.75 11.53 -22.57
C TYR A 37 16.57 11.96 -24.02
N THR A 38 16.07 13.18 -24.28
CA THR A 38 16.00 13.75 -25.63
C THR A 38 17.39 13.84 -26.28
N LYS A 39 18.42 14.25 -25.54
CA LYS A 39 19.81 14.28 -26.06
C LYS A 39 20.39 12.89 -26.30
N ILE A 40 19.99 11.86 -25.54
CA ILE A 40 20.41 10.47 -25.80
C ILE A 40 19.76 9.99 -27.11
N LEU A 41 18.46 10.18 -27.26
CA LEU A 41 17.73 9.84 -28.49
C LEU A 41 18.32 10.55 -29.71
N ALA A 42 18.49 11.87 -29.63
CA ALA A 42 19.04 12.68 -30.72
C ALA A 42 20.42 12.17 -31.18
N ARG A 43 21.30 11.79 -30.24
CA ARG A 43 22.58 11.18 -30.58
C ARG A 43 22.44 9.84 -31.29
N LYS A 44 21.53 8.96 -30.83
CA LYS A 44 21.30 7.65 -31.44
C LYS A 44 20.81 7.73 -32.88
N VAL A 45 20.04 8.78 -33.22
CA VAL A 45 19.52 8.99 -34.57
C VAL A 45 20.35 9.96 -35.42
N GLY A 46 21.53 10.38 -34.93
CA GLY A 46 22.45 11.26 -35.69
C GLY A 46 22.06 12.74 -35.73
N CYS A 47 21.25 13.23 -34.80
CA CYS A 47 20.93 14.64 -34.60
C CYS A 47 21.83 15.27 -33.51
N THR A 48 23.07 15.61 -33.85
CA THR A 48 24.10 16.09 -32.90
C THR A 48 24.27 17.61 -32.88
N TYR A 49 23.17 18.35 -32.77
CA TYR A 49 23.19 19.82 -32.71
C TYR A 49 23.36 20.32 -31.26
N THR A 50 24.05 21.45 -31.08
CA THR A 50 24.20 22.11 -29.77
C THR A 50 22.94 22.86 -29.37
N GLU A 51 22.34 23.58 -30.32
CA GLU A 51 21.11 24.33 -30.14
C GLU A 51 19.89 23.39 -30.14
N THR A 52 18.99 23.59 -29.18
CA THR A 52 17.82 22.71 -29.00
C THR A 52 16.81 22.86 -30.14
N ALA A 53 16.67 24.06 -30.71
CA ALA A 53 15.79 24.29 -31.86
C ALA A 53 16.22 23.46 -33.08
N ASP A 54 17.51 23.53 -33.46
CA ASP A 54 18.06 22.75 -34.58
C ASP A 54 18.01 21.24 -34.31
N LEU A 55 18.25 20.84 -33.06
CA LEU A 55 18.13 19.44 -32.64
C LEU A 55 16.70 18.93 -32.88
N VAL A 56 15.69 19.69 -32.47
CA VAL A 56 14.28 19.32 -32.66
C VAL A 56 13.91 19.33 -34.14
N ASP A 57 14.38 20.29 -34.92
CA ASP A 57 14.14 20.32 -36.37
C ASP A 57 14.78 19.13 -37.10
N CYS A 58 15.95 18.68 -36.66
CA CYS A 58 16.53 17.43 -37.12
C CYS A 58 15.65 16.22 -36.77
N LEU A 59 15.19 16.12 -35.52
CA LEU A 59 14.31 15.04 -35.06
C LEU A 59 12.99 15.00 -35.87
N ARG A 60 12.39 16.16 -36.19
CA ARG A 60 11.18 16.27 -37.01
C ARG A 60 11.35 15.71 -38.42
N ARG A 61 12.57 15.68 -38.95
CA ARG A 61 12.89 15.15 -40.29
C ARG A 61 13.15 13.64 -40.29
N LYS A 62 13.28 13.01 -39.12
CA LYS A 62 13.48 11.56 -39.01
C LYS A 62 12.19 10.81 -39.27
N ASN A 63 12.30 9.60 -39.81
CA ASN A 63 11.16 8.70 -39.83
C ASN A 63 10.78 8.34 -38.39
N PHE A 64 9.49 8.31 -38.05
CA PHE A 64 9.07 8.01 -36.68
C PHE A 64 9.56 6.64 -36.19
N ARG A 65 9.73 5.64 -37.07
CA ARG A 65 10.30 4.34 -36.70
C ARG A 65 11.76 4.46 -36.24
N GLU A 66 12.55 5.29 -36.90
CA GLU A 66 13.93 5.57 -36.46
C GLU A 66 13.98 6.18 -35.06
N LEU A 67 12.92 6.86 -34.61
CA LEU A 67 12.81 7.43 -33.28
C LEU A 67 12.33 6.40 -32.25
N VAL A 68 11.28 5.65 -32.57
CA VAL A 68 10.62 4.71 -31.65
C VAL A 68 11.43 3.44 -31.41
N ASP A 69 12.16 2.97 -32.41
CA ASP A 69 12.95 1.73 -32.32
C ASP A 69 14.24 1.90 -31.49
N GLN A 70 14.51 3.11 -30.98
CA GLN A 70 15.69 3.38 -30.17
C GLN A 70 15.51 2.88 -28.74
N ASP A 71 16.49 2.09 -28.29
CA ASP A 71 16.56 1.64 -26.92
C ASP A 71 17.03 2.77 -25.98
N ILE A 72 16.09 3.45 -25.31
CA ILE A 72 16.37 4.53 -24.36
C ILE A 72 15.99 4.07 -22.96
N GLN A 73 16.98 3.60 -22.20
CA GLN A 73 16.79 3.09 -20.85
C GLN A 73 16.82 4.24 -19.82
N PRO A 74 15.72 4.51 -19.11
CA PRO A 74 15.72 5.43 -17.97
C PRO A 74 16.41 4.81 -16.75
N ALA A 75 16.60 5.64 -15.71
CA ALA A 75 16.86 5.09 -14.38
C ALA A 75 15.72 4.13 -13.98
N ARG A 76 16.04 3.07 -13.24
CA ARG A 76 15.04 2.07 -12.84
C ARG A 76 13.90 2.77 -12.08
N TYR A 77 12.67 2.35 -12.34
CA TYR A 77 11.42 2.93 -11.79
C TYR A 77 11.09 4.36 -12.24
N HIS A 78 11.85 4.92 -13.18
CA HIS A 78 11.57 6.23 -13.78
C HIS A 78 11.22 6.06 -15.26
N ILE A 79 10.74 7.14 -15.89
CA ILE A 79 10.38 7.18 -17.31
C ILE A 79 11.35 8.06 -18.10
N ALA A 80 11.65 7.65 -19.34
CA ALA A 80 12.50 8.41 -20.26
C ALA A 80 11.70 9.47 -21.04
N PHE A 81 10.48 9.14 -21.44
CA PHE A 81 9.56 10.01 -22.17
C PHE A 81 8.16 9.88 -21.57
N GLY A 82 7.56 11.02 -21.25
CA GLY A 82 6.23 11.12 -20.65
C GLY A 82 6.01 12.55 -20.15
N PRO A 83 5.05 12.75 -19.24
CA PRO A 83 4.74 14.07 -18.72
C PRO A 83 5.95 14.75 -18.06
N VAL A 84 6.03 16.07 -18.16
CA VAL A 84 7.10 16.91 -17.60
C VAL A 84 6.46 18.10 -16.88
N VAL A 85 7.13 18.65 -15.87
CA VAL A 85 6.77 19.96 -15.30
C VAL A 85 7.27 21.02 -16.28
N ASP A 86 6.38 21.52 -17.14
CA ASP A 86 6.68 22.50 -18.18
C ASP A 86 6.40 23.95 -17.74
N GLY A 87 5.71 24.14 -16.61
CA GLY A 87 5.30 25.46 -16.12
C GLY A 87 4.05 26.01 -16.80
N ASP A 88 3.36 25.22 -17.63
CA ASP A 88 2.14 25.61 -18.33
C ASP A 88 1.05 24.53 -18.20
N VAL A 89 1.21 23.38 -18.87
CA VAL A 89 0.25 22.27 -18.77
C VAL A 89 0.33 21.59 -17.40
N VAL A 90 1.54 21.42 -16.88
CA VAL A 90 1.85 20.98 -15.53
C VAL A 90 2.65 22.11 -14.87
N PRO A 91 1.99 23.02 -14.14
CA PRO A 91 2.61 24.26 -13.67
C PRO A 91 3.74 24.06 -12.66
N ASP A 92 3.63 23.04 -11.81
CA ASP A 92 4.61 22.71 -10.77
C ASP A 92 4.58 21.20 -10.49
N ASP A 93 5.40 20.75 -9.55
CA ASP A 93 5.42 19.36 -9.09
C ASP A 93 4.02 18.89 -8.65
N PRO A 94 3.53 17.73 -9.12
CA PRO A 94 2.19 17.25 -8.78
C PRO A 94 1.94 17.10 -7.28
N GLU A 95 2.95 16.75 -6.49
CA GLU A 95 2.81 16.64 -5.04
C GLU A 95 2.58 18.02 -4.42
N ILE A 96 3.32 19.04 -4.88
CA ILE A 96 3.14 20.44 -4.46
C ILE A 96 1.74 20.93 -4.85
N LEU A 97 1.31 20.70 -6.10
CA LEU A 97 -0.02 21.10 -6.57
C LEU A 97 -1.14 20.46 -5.75
N MET A 98 -1.01 19.18 -5.42
CA MET A 98 -1.99 18.49 -4.57
C MET A 98 -2.00 19.02 -3.13
N GLN A 99 -0.84 19.33 -2.55
CA GLN A 99 -0.73 19.91 -1.20
C GLN A 99 -1.33 21.32 -1.12
N GLN A 100 -1.24 22.09 -2.21
CA GLN A 100 -1.82 23.43 -2.31
C GLN A 100 -3.32 23.41 -2.66
N GLY A 101 -3.88 22.26 -3.04
CA GLY A 101 -5.26 22.16 -3.50
C GLY A 101 -5.46 22.71 -4.91
N GLU A 102 -4.39 22.85 -5.70
CA GLU A 102 -4.39 23.35 -7.08
C GLU A 102 -4.84 22.25 -8.07
N PHE A 103 -5.98 21.64 -7.77
CA PHE A 103 -6.71 20.74 -8.64
C PHE A 103 -8.18 21.12 -8.65
N LEU A 104 -8.85 20.89 -9.77
CA LEU A 104 -10.29 21.10 -9.85
C LEU A 104 -11.01 20.08 -8.95
N ASN A 105 -12.03 20.55 -8.22
CA ASN A 105 -12.78 19.77 -7.24
C ASN A 105 -13.69 18.73 -7.93
N TYR A 106 -13.09 17.65 -8.40
CA TYR A 106 -13.77 16.54 -9.07
C TYR A 106 -14.16 15.44 -8.10
N ASP A 107 -15.30 14.78 -8.33
CA ASP A 107 -15.56 13.49 -7.71
C ASP A 107 -14.50 12.49 -8.21
N ILE A 108 -13.86 11.75 -7.30
CA ILE A 108 -12.82 10.78 -7.64
C ILE A 108 -13.11 9.39 -7.07
N LEU A 109 -13.03 8.38 -7.95
CA LEU A 109 -12.94 6.97 -7.58
C LEU A 109 -11.50 6.52 -7.83
N ILE A 110 -10.82 6.04 -6.80
CA ILE A 110 -9.40 5.66 -6.88
C ILE A 110 -9.16 4.33 -6.17
N GLY A 111 -8.21 3.54 -6.63
CA GLY A 111 -7.87 2.30 -5.95
C GLY A 111 -6.68 1.58 -6.54
N VAL A 112 -6.37 0.45 -5.92
CA VAL A 112 -5.18 -0.37 -6.19
C VAL A 112 -5.52 -1.85 -6.08
N ASN A 113 -4.72 -2.68 -6.73
CA ASN A 113 -4.80 -4.13 -6.66
C ASN A 113 -3.97 -4.65 -5.47
N GLN A 114 -4.27 -5.86 -5.00
CA GLN A 114 -3.61 -6.47 -3.83
C GLN A 114 -2.10 -6.62 -3.99
N GLY A 115 -1.65 -6.96 -5.20
CA GLY A 115 -0.28 -7.37 -5.52
C GLY A 115 0.27 -6.75 -6.80
N GLU A 116 0.09 -5.43 -6.96
CA GLU A 116 0.56 -4.62 -8.10
C GLU A 116 2.01 -4.94 -8.52
N GLY A 117 2.88 -5.12 -7.52
CA GLY A 117 4.32 -5.28 -7.70
C GLY A 117 4.79 -6.63 -8.23
N LEU A 118 3.90 -7.49 -8.73
CA LEU A 118 4.24 -8.85 -9.18
C LEU A 118 5.46 -8.89 -10.12
N LYS A 119 5.52 -8.00 -11.11
CA LYS A 119 6.63 -7.95 -12.10
C LYS A 119 7.98 -7.47 -11.53
N PHE A 120 7.99 -6.90 -10.32
CA PHE A 120 9.21 -6.44 -9.67
C PHE A 120 9.89 -7.50 -8.83
N VAL A 121 9.21 -8.62 -8.63
CA VAL A 121 9.76 -9.78 -7.95
C VAL A 121 10.17 -10.79 -9.01
N ASP A 122 11.48 -11.04 -9.06
CA ASP A 122 12.04 -12.04 -9.96
C ASP A 122 11.63 -13.44 -9.47
N ASP A 123 11.04 -14.20 -10.37
CA ASP A 123 10.64 -15.60 -10.16
C ASP A 123 11.65 -16.44 -10.92
N SER A 124 12.91 -16.45 -10.46
CA SER A 124 13.77 -17.59 -10.77
C SER A 124 13.01 -18.81 -10.26
N GLU A 125 12.79 -19.81 -11.11
CA GLU A 125 11.95 -21.02 -10.93
C GLU A 125 12.37 -21.93 -9.74
N ASP A 126 13.05 -21.38 -8.73
CA ASP A 126 13.34 -22.04 -7.48
C ASP A 126 12.07 -22.08 -6.63
N ASN A 127 11.60 -23.30 -6.41
CA ASN A 127 10.42 -23.64 -5.62
C ASN A 127 10.51 -23.20 -4.14
N ASP A 128 11.66 -22.67 -3.70
CA ASP A 128 11.97 -22.30 -2.33
C ASP A 128 11.75 -20.79 -2.04
N GLY A 129 11.22 -20.04 -3.00
CA GLY A 129 10.96 -18.61 -2.87
C GLY A 129 12.23 -17.76 -2.89
N ILE A 130 12.23 -16.60 -2.22
CA ILE A 130 13.35 -15.65 -2.31
C ILE A 130 14.38 -15.95 -1.22
N SER A 131 15.66 -16.04 -1.60
CA SER A 131 16.77 -16.15 -0.63
C SER A 131 16.99 -14.85 0.15
N ALA A 132 17.51 -14.94 1.37
CA ALA A 132 17.81 -13.74 2.16
C ALA A 132 18.77 -12.76 1.45
N ALA A 133 19.76 -13.30 0.71
CA ALA A 133 20.69 -12.49 -0.07
C ALA A 133 20.00 -11.75 -1.23
N ALA A 134 19.09 -12.42 -1.95
CA ALA A 134 18.33 -11.80 -3.03
C ALA A 134 17.35 -10.74 -2.50
N PHE A 135 16.73 -10.98 -1.34
CA PHE A 135 15.88 -10.01 -0.65
C PHE A 135 16.66 -8.73 -0.29
N ASP A 136 17.82 -8.89 0.37
CA ASP A 136 18.69 -7.78 0.76
C ASP A 136 19.20 -7.00 -0.44
N TYR A 137 19.63 -7.69 -1.50
CA TYR A 137 20.09 -7.07 -2.75
C TYR A 137 18.98 -6.28 -3.44
N THR A 138 17.76 -6.83 -3.49
CA THR A 138 16.64 -6.17 -4.14
C THR A 138 16.23 -4.91 -3.39
N ILE A 139 16.25 -4.93 -2.05
CA ILE A 139 15.98 -3.73 -1.25
C ILE A 139 17.09 -2.68 -1.41
N SER A 140 18.37 -3.07 -1.43
CA SER A 140 19.45 -2.11 -1.74
C SER A 140 19.21 -1.41 -3.07
N ASN A 141 19.02 -2.20 -4.13
CA ASN A 141 18.79 -1.69 -5.46
C ASN A 141 17.56 -0.79 -5.52
N PHE A 142 16.49 -1.16 -4.82
CA PHE A 142 15.29 -0.34 -4.73
C PHE A 142 15.61 1.05 -4.15
N VAL A 143 16.31 1.09 -3.02
CA VAL A 143 16.68 2.35 -2.34
C VAL A 143 17.61 3.18 -3.21
N ASP A 144 18.62 2.57 -3.82
CA ASP A 144 19.61 3.26 -4.65
C ASP A 144 18.97 3.91 -5.87
N ASN A 145 18.00 3.23 -6.50
CA ASN A 145 17.36 3.75 -7.72
C ASN A 145 16.32 4.84 -7.44
N LEU A 146 15.65 4.81 -6.28
CA LEU A 146 14.58 5.77 -5.97
C LEU A 146 15.04 6.95 -5.14
N TYR A 147 15.98 6.73 -4.23
CA TYR A 147 16.48 7.79 -3.36
C TYR A 147 17.89 8.24 -3.76
N GLY A 148 18.68 7.43 -4.48
CA GLY A 148 20.09 7.67 -4.83
C GLY A 148 21.08 7.02 -3.85
N TYR A 149 22.39 7.20 -4.06
CA TYR A 149 23.48 6.66 -3.21
C TYR A 149 24.33 7.76 -2.52
N PRO A 150 23.93 8.31 -1.36
CA PRO A 150 24.73 9.16 -0.50
C PRO A 150 25.32 8.35 0.65
N GLU A 151 26.50 8.78 1.11
CA GLU A 151 27.09 8.31 2.35
C GLU A 151 26.08 8.47 3.50
N GLY A 152 25.69 7.36 4.15
CA GLY A 152 24.73 7.34 5.28
C GLY A 152 23.38 6.64 5.03
N LYS A 153 23.03 6.30 3.78
CA LYS A 153 21.76 5.61 3.47
C LYS A 153 21.58 4.18 3.98
N ASP A 154 22.56 3.66 4.72
CA ASP A 154 22.41 2.42 5.46
C ASP A 154 21.20 2.47 6.40
N ILE A 155 20.89 3.62 7.03
CA ILE A 155 19.75 3.72 7.94
C ILE A 155 18.43 3.49 7.19
N LEU A 156 18.24 4.12 6.03
CA LEU A 156 17.01 3.95 5.25
C LEU A 156 16.88 2.51 4.75
N ARG A 157 17.97 1.93 4.23
CA ARG A 157 17.99 0.55 3.75
C ARG A 157 17.66 -0.43 4.87
N GLU A 158 18.35 -0.35 6.00
CA GLU A 158 18.11 -1.24 7.13
C GLU A 158 16.72 -1.04 7.75
N THR A 159 16.20 0.19 7.77
CA THR A 159 14.82 0.43 8.24
C THR A 159 13.79 -0.19 7.30
N ILE A 160 13.94 -0.04 5.98
CA ILE A 160 13.04 -0.67 4.99
C ILE A 160 13.10 -2.19 5.11
N LYS A 161 14.32 -2.76 5.19
CA LYS A 161 14.52 -4.20 5.42
C LYS A 161 13.82 -4.66 6.70
N PHE A 162 13.99 -3.92 7.79
CA PHE A 162 13.34 -4.22 9.07
C PHE A 162 11.82 -4.21 8.95
N MET A 163 11.27 -3.22 8.26
CA MET A 163 9.82 -3.08 8.09
C MET A 163 9.22 -4.17 7.21
N TYR A 164 9.95 -4.67 6.21
CA TYR A 164 9.46 -5.70 5.27
C TYR A 164 9.95 -7.12 5.59
N THR A 165 10.67 -7.32 6.68
CA THR A 165 10.94 -8.65 7.21
C THR A 165 9.76 -9.11 8.05
N ASP A 166 9.22 -10.29 7.77
CA ASP A 166 8.32 -10.95 8.71
C ASP A 166 9.16 -11.58 9.83
N TRP A 167 9.23 -10.90 10.97
CA TRP A 167 10.04 -11.36 12.11
C TRP A 167 9.48 -12.61 12.79
N ALA A 168 8.21 -12.96 12.55
CA ALA A 168 7.62 -14.19 13.07
C ALA A 168 8.01 -15.42 12.24
N ASP A 169 8.35 -15.22 10.96
CA ASP A 169 8.70 -16.28 10.01
C ASP A 169 9.84 -15.85 9.06
N ARG A 170 10.92 -15.36 9.65
CA ARG A 170 12.02 -14.66 8.96
C ARG A 170 12.72 -15.50 7.89
N ASP A 171 12.87 -16.80 8.14
CA ASP A 171 13.67 -17.68 7.31
C ASP A 171 12.88 -18.23 6.11
N ASN A 172 11.56 -18.04 6.08
CA ASN A 172 10.67 -18.49 5.01
C ASN A 172 10.83 -17.68 3.71
N GLY A 173 11.29 -18.34 2.64
CA GLY A 173 11.50 -17.74 1.33
C GLY A 173 10.22 -17.28 0.64
N ASP A 174 9.10 -17.98 0.83
CA ASP A 174 7.79 -17.57 0.31
C ASP A 174 7.30 -16.30 1.01
N MET A 175 7.56 -16.17 2.31
CA MET A 175 7.20 -14.96 3.04
C MET A 175 8.04 -13.77 2.57
N ARG A 176 9.35 -13.96 2.36
CA ARG A 176 10.21 -12.93 1.74
C ARG A 176 9.70 -12.55 0.35
N ARG A 177 9.19 -13.49 -0.45
CA ARG A 177 8.55 -13.20 -1.75
C ARG A 177 7.34 -12.29 -1.59
N LYS A 178 6.42 -12.65 -0.68
CA LYS A 178 5.21 -11.87 -0.40
C LYS A 178 5.54 -10.47 0.12
N THR A 179 6.50 -10.33 1.04
CA THR A 179 6.85 -9.03 1.61
C THR A 179 7.63 -8.17 0.64
N LEU A 180 8.46 -8.74 -0.24
CA LEU A 180 9.11 -7.99 -1.30
C LEU A 180 8.11 -7.48 -2.34
N LEU A 181 7.15 -8.32 -2.75
CA LEU A 181 6.05 -7.89 -3.61
C LEU A 181 5.24 -6.75 -2.97
N ALA A 182 4.96 -6.89 -1.68
CA ALA A 182 4.30 -5.86 -0.87
C ALA A 182 5.11 -4.55 -0.82
N LEU A 183 6.44 -4.60 -0.72
CA LEU A 183 7.29 -3.40 -0.72
C LEU A 183 7.10 -2.57 -1.98
N PHE A 184 7.17 -3.22 -3.15
CA PHE A 184 6.96 -2.55 -4.42
C PHE A 184 5.53 -2.03 -4.57
N THR A 185 4.55 -2.86 -4.21
CA THR A 185 3.12 -2.50 -4.24
C THR A 185 2.85 -1.28 -3.37
N ASP A 186 3.39 -1.28 -2.15
CA ASP A 186 3.17 -0.23 -1.17
C ASP A 186 3.75 1.11 -1.61
N HIS A 187 5.02 1.11 -2.02
CA HIS A 187 5.69 2.36 -2.37
C HIS A 187 5.15 2.94 -3.69
N GLN A 188 4.98 2.13 -4.71
CA GLN A 188 4.72 2.65 -6.06
C GLN A 188 3.23 2.89 -6.34
N TRP A 189 2.32 2.22 -5.62
CA TRP A 189 0.88 2.32 -5.84
C TRP A 189 0.10 2.69 -4.57
N VAL A 190 0.24 1.95 -3.48
CA VAL A 190 -0.64 2.14 -2.31
C VAL A 190 -0.42 3.48 -1.62
N ALA A 191 0.82 3.78 -1.22
CA ALA A 191 1.16 5.04 -0.54
C ALA A 191 0.76 6.26 -1.38
N PRO A 192 1.14 6.37 -2.67
CA PRO A 192 0.73 7.51 -3.48
C PRO A 192 -0.79 7.56 -3.73
N ALA A 193 -1.49 6.43 -3.86
CA ALA A 193 -2.95 6.42 -4.02
C ALA A 193 -3.66 6.91 -2.75
N VAL A 194 -3.19 6.49 -1.57
CA VAL A 194 -3.75 6.96 -0.29
C VAL A 194 -3.43 8.43 -0.05
N ALA A 195 -2.22 8.90 -0.38
CA ALA A 195 -1.87 10.31 -0.31
C ALA A 195 -2.77 11.16 -1.23
N THR A 196 -2.96 10.73 -2.48
CA THR A 196 -3.88 11.38 -3.44
C THR A 196 -5.31 11.42 -2.87
N ALA A 197 -5.83 10.29 -2.38
CA ALA A 197 -7.19 10.21 -1.82
C ALA A 197 -7.37 11.11 -0.58
N LYS A 198 -6.36 11.16 0.29
CA LYS A 198 -6.35 12.01 1.49
C LYS A 198 -6.38 13.49 1.12
N LEU A 199 -5.51 13.94 0.21
CA LEU A 199 -5.46 15.33 -0.22
C LEU A 199 -6.77 15.74 -0.90
N HIS A 200 -7.31 14.93 -1.81
CA HIS A 200 -8.63 15.19 -2.42
C HIS A 200 -9.74 15.32 -1.38
N ALA A 201 -9.78 14.43 -0.38
CA ALA A 201 -10.80 14.50 0.67
C ALA A 201 -10.66 15.73 1.58
N GLU A 202 -9.44 16.20 1.85
CA GLU A 202 -9.15 17.40 2.66
C GLU A 202 -9.63 18.68 1.97
N PHE A 203 -9.53 18.74 0.64
CA PHE A 203 -10.06 19.82 -0.19
C PHE A 203 -11.54 19.63 -0.59
N GLN A 204 -12.29 18.82 0.17
CA GLN A 204 -13.75 18.64 0.05
C GLN A 204 -14.23 17.96 -1.25
N SER A 205 -13.36 17.25 -1.98
CA SER A 205 -13.79 16.40 -3.10
C SER A 205 -14.45 15.12 -2.59
N PRO A 206 -15.56 14.65 -3.20
CA PRO A 206 -16.08 13.31 -2.93
C PRO A 206 -15.09 12.24 -3.42
N VAL A 207 -14.60 11.42 -2.49
CA VAL A 207 -13.64 10.35 -2.77
C VAL A 207 -14.26 8.99 -2.47
N TYR A 208 -14.07 8.02 -3.35
CA TYR A 208 -14.36 6.60 -3.11
C TYR A 208 -13.11 5.78 -3.36
N PHE A 209 -12.63 5.07 -2.32
CA PHE A 209 -11.43 4.25 -2.41
C PHE A 209 -11.78 2.77 -2.54
N TYR A 210 -11.12 2.03 -3.43
CA TYR A 210 -11.23 0.56 -3.50
C TYR A 210 -9.89 -0.14 -3.38
N THR A 211 -9.96 -1.42 -3.03
CA THR A 211 -8.86 -2.36 -3.22
C THR A 211 -9.35 -3.60 -3.93
N PHE A 212 -8.63 -4.06 -4.96
CA PHE A 212 -9.03 -5.19 -5.80
C PHE A 212 -8.26 -6.46 -5.39
N TYR A 213 -9.01 -7.44 -4.90
CA TYR A 213 -8.53 -8.67 -4.25
C TYR A 213 -9.03 -9.92 -4.98
N HIS A 214 -9.13 -9.82 -6.30
CA HIS A 214 -9.58 -10.91 -7.15
C HIS A 214 -8.88 -10.82 -8.50
N HIS A 215 -8.62 -11.97 -9.11
CA HIS A 215 -8.16 -12.05 -10.49
C HIS A 215 -8.60 -13.40 -11.04
N CYS A 216 -8.57 -13.51 -12.36
CA CYS A 216 -8.78 -14.81 -12.99
C CYS A 216 -7.43 -15.52 -13.10
N GLN A 217 -7.44 -16.86 -13.11
CA GLN A 217 -6.22 -17.64 -13.19
C GLN A 217 -5.89 -17.94 -14.66
N THR A 218 -4.64 -17.72 -15.06
CA THR A 218 -4.09 -18.10 -16.37
C THR A 218 -2.99 -19.12 -16.17
N GLU A 219 -2.72 -19.95 -17.18
CA GLU A 219 -1.63 -20.96 -17.13
C GLU A 219 -0.25 -20.32 -16.93
N THR A 220 -0.05 -19.10 -17.42
CA THR A 220 1.22 -18.37 -17.35
C THR A 220 1.43 -17.64 -16.01
N ARG A 221 0.46 -17.69 -15.10
CA ARG A 221 0.51 -16.94 -13.84
C ARG A 221 0.89 -17.88 -12.70
N PRO A 222 1.87 -17.52 -11.87
CA PRO A 222 2.20 -18.31 -10.69
C PRO A 222 0.99 -18.44 -9.75
N GLU A 223 0.76 -19.64 -9.21
CA GLU A 223 -0.41 -19.92 -8.36
C GLU A 223 -0.43 -19.08 -7.07
N TRP A 224 0.74 -18.67 -6.59
CA TRP A 224 0.89 -17.86 -5.37
C TRP A 224 0.57 -16.37 -5.60
N ALA A 225 0.44 -15.93 -6.86
CA ALA A 225 0.33 -14.52 -7.19
C ALA A 225 -1.10 -13.98 -6.95
N ASP A 226 -1.21 -13.02 -6.04
CA ASP A 226 -2.41 -12.21 -5.82
C ASP A 226 -2.71 -11.30 -7.03
N ALA A 227 -3.85 -10.58 -7.01
CA ALA A 227 -4.26 -9.64 -8.07
C ALA A 227 -3.17 -8.59 -8.37
N ALA A 228 -2.61 -8.63 -9.57
CA ALA A 228 -1.47 -7.89 -10.06
C ALA A 228 -1.92 -6.65 -10.87
N HIS A 229 -0.95 -5.87 -11.32
CA HIS A 229 -1.21 -4.63 -12.05
C HIS A 229 -2.03 -4.86 -13.32
N GLY A 230 -3.19 -4.20 -13.42
CA GLY A 230 -4.12 -4.26 -14.55
C GLY A 230 -5.15 -5.40 -14.51
N ASP A 231 -5.14 -6.26 -13.49
CA ASP A 231 -6.08 -7.39 -13.41
C ASP A 231 -7.54 -6.99 -13.20
N GLU A 232 -7.82 -5.77 -12.79
CA GLU A 232 -9.17 -5.25 -12.65
C GLU A 232 -9.79 -4.87 -14.00
N ILE A 233 -8.97 -4.59 -15.01
CA ILE A 233 -9.38 -4.11 -16.34
C ILE A 233 -10.43 -5.04 -17.00
N PRO A 234 -10.24 -6.36 -17.09
CA PRO A 234 -11.23 -7.24 -17.72
C PRO A 234 -12.61 -7.15 -17.05
N TYR A 235 -12.64 -6.97 -15.72
CA TYR A 235 -13.88 -6.87 -14.95
C TYR A 235 -14.59 -5.54 -15.17
N VAL A 236 -13.83 -4.44 -15.27
CA VAL A 236 -14.35 -3.10 -15.59
C VAL A 236 -14.98 -3.07 -16.98
N PHE A 237 -14.41 -3.80 -17.95
CA PHE A 237 -14.88 -3.79 -19.34
C PHE A 237 -15.85 -4.92 -19.70
N GLY A 238 -16.31 -5.72 -18.73
CA GLY A 238 -17.33 -6.75 -19.01
C GLY A 238 -16.80 -7.99 -19.74
N VAL A 239 -15.48 -8.17 -19.85
CA VAL A 239 -14.86 -9.28 -20.60
C VAL A 239 -15.36 -10.66 -20.11
N PRO A 240 -15.50 -10.92 -18.79
CA PRO A 240 -16.06 -12.19 -18.32
C PRO A 240 -17.42 -12.56 -18.93
N MET A 241 -18.24 -11.59 -19.33
CA MET A 241 -19.57 -11.83 -19.89
C MET A 241 -19.54 -12.40 -21.33
N ILE A 242 -18.47 -12.15 -22.07
CA ILE A 242 -18.29 -12.66 -23.44
C ILE A 242 -17.34 -13.86 -23.51
N GLY A 243 -16.64 -14.15 -22.41
CA GLY A 243 -15.67 -15.25 -22.32
C GLY A 243 -14.24 -14.82 -22.65
N ALA A 244 -13.35 -15.81 -22.77
CA ALA A 244 -11.94 -15.58 -23.11
C ALA A 244 -11.80 -14.90 -24.48
N THR A 245 -10.86 -13.97 -24.59
CA THR A 245 -10.53 -13.25 -25.85
C THR A 245 -9.04 -13.36 -26.14
N ASP A 246 -8.61 -13.00 -27.35
CA ASP A 246 -7.18 -12.99 -27.71
C ASP A 246 -6.36 -12.06 -26.79
N LEU A 247 -6.95 -10.95 -26.35
CA LEU A 247 -6.30 -9.98 -25.46
C LEU A 247 -6.33 -10.43 -23.99
N PHE A 248 -7.39 -11.12 -23.59
CA PHE A 248 -7.58 -11.64 -22.23
C PHE A 248 -7.87 -13.15 -22.30
N PRO A 249 -6.82 -13.99 -22.46
CA PRO A 249 -6.95 -15.44 -22.61
C PRO A 249 -7.16 -16.12 -21.24
N CYS A 250 -8.15 -15.65 -20.50
CA CYS A 250 -8.45 -16.13 -19.17
C CYS A 250 -9.70 -16.99 -19.14
N ASN A 251 -9.67 -18.09 -18.41
CA ASN A 251 -10.84 -18.93 -18.24
C ASN A 251 -11.75 -18.37 -17.15
N PHE A 252 -12.61 -17.42 -17.53
CA PHE A 252 -13.52 -16.76 -16.61
C PHE A 252 -14.60 -17.71 -16.07
N SER A 253 -14.67 -17.81 -14.75
CA SER A 253 -15.70 -18.53 -14.01
C SER A 253 -17.00 -17.72 -13.91
N LYS A 254 -18.07 -18.38 -13.47
CA LYS A 254 -19.34 -17.69 -13.15
C LYS A 254 -19.21 -16.64 -12.03
N ASN A 255 -18.24 -16.80 -11.12
CA ASN A 255 -17.97 -15.76 -10.12
C ASN A 255 -17.33 -14.52 -10.77
N ASP A 256 -16.55 -14.68 -11.84
CA ASP A 256 -15.95 -13.57 -12.57
C ASP A 256 -17.01 -12.76 -13.33
N VAL A 257 -17.99 -13.45 -13.91
CA VAL A 257 -19.17 -12.81 -14.53
C VAL A 257 -19.94 -11.97 -13.52
N MET A 258 -20.22 -12.53 -12.33
CA MET A 258 -20.88 -11.81 -11.25
C MET A 258 -20.06 -10.59 -10.80
N LEU A 259 -18.76 -10.77 -10.56
CA LEU A 259 -17.90 -9.68 -10.10
C LEU A 259 -17.78 -8.57 -11.15
N SER A 260 -17.69 -8.92 -12.43
CA SER A 260 -17.64 -7.93 -13.52
C SER A 260 -18.94 -7.13 -13.62
N ALA A 261 -20.11 -7.78 -13.46
CA ALA A 261 -21.39 -7.07 -13.39
C ALA A 261 -21.45 -6.08 -12.21
N VAL A 262 -20.94 -6.49 -11.04
CA VAL A 262 -20.86 -5.64 -9.85
C VAL A 262 -19.97 -4.42 -10.11
N VAL A 263 -18.75 -4.65 -10.62
CA VAL A 263 -17.76 -3.60 -10.91
C VAL A 263 -18.32 -2.62 -11.92
N MET A 264 -18.87 -3.08 -13.05
CA MET A 264 -19.50 -2.20 -14.03
C MET A 264 -20.66 -1.41 -13.45
N THR A 265 -21.45 -1.99 -12.55
CA THR A 265 -22.54 -1.28 -11.87
C THR A 265 -21.99 -0.12 -11.03
N TYR A 266 -20.98 -0.36 -10.18
CA TYR A 266 -20.35 0.70 -9.39
C TYR A 266 -19.69 1.78 -10.27
N TRP A 267 -18.93 1.40 -11.29
CA TRP A 267 -18.25 2.34 -12.19
C TRP A 267 -19.25 3.21 -12.97
N THR A 268 -20.29 2.60 -13.54
CA THR A 268 -21.30 3.34 -14.30
C THR A 268 -22.22 4.18 -13.41
N ASN A 269 -22.50 3.73 -12.19
CA ASN A 269 -23.20 4.54 -11.19
C ASN A 269 -22.40 5.80 -10.83
N PHE A 270 -21.12 5.63 -10.53
CA PHE A 270 -20.23 6.75 -10.28
C PHE A 270 -20.16 7.71 -11.48
N ALA A 271 -20.04 7.19 -12.70
CA ALA A 271 -20.07 8.02 -13.91
C ALA A 271 -21.39 8.82 -14.04
N LYS A 272 -22.54 8.22 -13.71
CA LYS A 272 -23.86 8.86 -13.79
C LYS A 272 -24.05 9.94 -12.73
N THR A 273 -23.70 9.66 -11.47
CA THR A 273 -24.15 10.47 -10.32
C THR A 273 -23.03 11.02 -9.44
N GLY A 274 -21.82 10.46 -9.51
CA GLY A 274 -20.74 10.72 -8.55
C GLY A 274 -20.81 9.82 -7.32
N ASP A 275 -21.86 9.01 -7.18
CA ASP A 275 -22.01 8.01 -6.12
C ASP A 275 -22.04 6.60 -6.75
N PRO A 276 -21.07 5.70 -6.43
CA PRO A 276 -21.07 4.36 -6.98
C PRO A 276 -22.30 3.53 -6.56
N ASN A 277 -23.03 3.94 -5.52
CA ASN A 277 -24.22 3.23 -5.05
C ASN A 277 -25.50 3.63 -5.79
N LEU A 278 -25.48 4.67 -6.65
CA LEU A 278 -26.68 5.21 -7.31
C LEU A 278 -26.50 5.41 -8.82
N PRO A 279 -27.56 5.18 -9.63
CA PRO A 279 -28.93 4.88 -9.23
C PRO A 279 -29.28 3.39 -9.21
N VAL A 280 -28.37 2.52 -9.70
CA VAL A 280 -28.66 1.09 -9.86
C VAL A 280 -28.19 0.33 -8.61
N PRO A 281 -29.08 -0.31 -7.83
CA PRO A 281 -28.69 -1.13 -6.69
C PRO A 281 -27.97 -2.41 -7.14
N GLN A 282 -27.20 -3.00 -6.23
CA GLN A 282 -26.42 -4.23 -6.44
C GLN A 282 -27.28 -5.50 -6.35
N ASP A 283 -28.42 -5.55 -7.04
CA ASP A 283 -29.33 -6.71 -6.99
C ASP A 283 -28.82 -7.91 -7.81
N THR A 284 -29.15 -9.14 -7.39
CA THR A 284 -28.99 -10.33 -8.24
C THR A 284 -29.93 -10.29 -9.44
N LYS A 285 -29.35 -10.33 -10.65
CA LYS A 285 -30.04 -10.44 -11.94
C LYS A 285 -29.46 -11.56 -12.78
N PHE A 286 -30.19 -12.03 -13.80
CA PHE A 286 -29.74 -13.10 -14.72
C PHE A 286 -28.32 -12.89 -15.28
N ILE A 287 -27.95 -11.64 -15.58
CA ILE A 287 -26.62 -11.29 -16.12
C ILE A 287 -25.46 -11.70 -15.19
N HIS A 288 -25.68 -11.84 -13.89
CA HIS A 288 -24.63 -12.18 -12.93
C HIS A 288 -24.27 -13.67 -12.96
N THR A 289 -25.17 -14.56 -13.40
CA THR A 289 -25.02 -16.03 -13.40
C THR A 289 -24.83 -16.70 -12.02
N LYS A 290 -24.57 -15.91 -10.97
CA LYS A 290 -24.46 -16.27 -9.56
C LYS A 290 -25.12 -15.18 -8.69
N PRO A 291 -25.53 -15.50 -7.45
CA PRO A 291 -25.98 -14.49 -6.50
C PRO A 291 -24.93 -13.39 -6.31
N ASN A 292 -25.38 -12.13 -6.36
CA ASN A 292 -24.55 -10.96 -6.16
C ASN A 292 -24.16 -10.86 -4.68
N ARG A 293 -22.86 -10.95 -4.39
CA ARG A 293 -22.34 -10.91 -3.01
C ARG A 293 -22.28 -9.50 -2.43
N PHE A 294 -22.61 -8.48 -3.22
CA PHE A 294 -22.54 -7.06 -2.87
C PHE A 294 -23.92 -6.44 -2.60
N GLU A 295 -25.01 -7.22 -2.59
CA GLU A 295 -26.39 -6.73 -2.36
C GLU A 295 -26.52 -5.83 -1.12
N GLU A 296 -25.87 -6.21 -0.02
CA GLU A 296 -25.90 -5.47 1.25
C GLU A 296 -24.66 -4.58 1.45
N VAL A 297 -23.79 -4.46 0.44
CA VAL A 297 -22.52 -3.73 0.55
C VAL A 297 -22.69 -2.30 0.03
N ILE A 298 -22.78 -1.36 0.97
CA ILE A 298 -22.79 0.08 0.69
C ILE A 298 -21.35 0.58 0.64
N TRP A 299 -20.93 1.10 -0.50
CA TRP A 299 -19.59 1.70 -0.64
C TRP A 299 -19.59 3.09 -0.03
N THR A 300 -19.01 3.22 1.16
CA THR A 300 -18.92 4.50 1.87
C THR A 300 -17.84 5.41 1.28
N LYS A 301 -18.04 6.73 1.41
CA LYS A 301 -17.05 7.73 0.99
C LYS A 301 -15.77 7.60 1.82
N PHE A 302 -14.64 7.70 1.15
CA PHE A 302 -13.35 7.87 1.79
C PHE A 302 -13.28 9.27 2.41
N ASN A 303 -12.72 9.37 3.61
CA ASN A 303 -12.42 10.63 4.27
C ASN A 303 -11.12 10.50 5.08
N SER A 304 -10.46 11.62 5.41
CA SER A 304 -9.15 11.59 6.07
C SER A 304 -9.15 11.04 7.50
N LYS A 305 -10.32 10.97 8.14
CA LYS A 305 -10.49 10.45 9.50
C LYS A 305 -10.65 8.94 9.50
N ASP A 306 -11.68 8.43 8.84
CA ASP A 306 -12.07 7.02 8.88
C ASP A 306 -11.37 6.19 7.78
N LYS A 307 -10.89 6.83 6.71
CA LYS A 307 -10.10 6.21 5.62
C LYS A 307 -10.73 4.91 5.09
N GLN A 308 -12.05 4.92 4.93
CA GLN A 308 -12.82 3.76 4.51
C GLN A 308 -12.61 3.45 3.03
N TYR A 309 -12.59 2.17 2.70
CA TYR A 309 -12.48 1.66 1.35
C TYR A 309 -13.34 0.42 1.14
N LEU A 310 -13.71 0.17 -0.12
CA LEU A 310 -14.36 -1.08 -0.52
C LEU A 310 -13.30 -2.13 -0.86
N HIS A 311 -13.33 -3.27 -0.17
CA HIS A 311 -12.59 -4.46 -0.56
C HIS A 311 -13.39 -5.22 -1.64
N ILE A 312 -12.95 -5.12 -2.89
CA ILE A 312 -13.57 -5.77 -4.05
C ILE A 312 -12.97 -7.17 -4.23
N GLY A 313 -13.80 -8.19 -4.05
CA GLY A 313 -13.44 -9.58 -4.31
C GLY A 313 -14.60 -10.51 -3.94
N LEU A 314 -14.36 -11.82 -3.86
CA LEU A 314 -15.43 -12.79 -3.59
C LEU A 314 -15.98 -12.75 -2.14
N LYS A 315 -15.34 -12.01 -1.23
CA LYS A 315 -15.81 -11.75 0.14
C LYS A 315 -15.87 -10.23 0.36
N PRO A 316 -16.79 -9.52 -0.29
CA PRO A 316 -16.79 -8.06 -0.29
C PRO A 316 -17.18 -7.49 1.07
N ARG A 317 -16.60 -6.34 1.40
CA ARG A 317 -16.84 -5.64 2.66
C ARG A 317 -16.20 -4.25 2.63
N VAL A 318 -16.80 -3.30 3.34
CA VAL A 318 -16.13 -2.05 3.68
C VAL A 318 -15.13 -2.32 4.81
N ARG A 319 -13.95 -1.72 4.68
CA ARG A 319 -12.87 -1.74 5.66
C ARG A 319 -12.30 -0.33 5.77
N ASP A 320 -11.45 -0.14 6.74
CA ASP A 320 -10.78 1.13 7.01
C ASP A 320 -9.25 0.93 7.04
N ASN A 321 -8.51 2.04 6.91
CA ASN A 321 -7.08 2.08 7.18
C ASN A 321 -6.26 1.06 6.36
N TYR A 322 -6.48 1.02 5.05
CA TYR A 322 -5.78 0.08 4.16
C TYR A 322 -4.26 0.17 4.31
N ARG A 323 -3.64 -0.91 4.81
CA ARG A 323 -2.19 -1.03 5.02
C ARG A 323 -1.59 0.15 5.79
N ALA A 324 -2.34 0.73 6.73
CA ALA A 324 -2.02 2.01 7.37
C ALA A 324 -0.60 2.10 7.94
N ASN A 325 -0.07 1.03 8.56
CA ASN A 325 1.30 1.02 9.09
C ASN A 325 2.36 1.21 7.98
N LYS A 326 2.17 0.57 6.82
CA LYS A 326 3.09 0.69 5.68
C LYS A 326 2.91 2.02 4.96
N VAL A 327 1.67 2.49 4.84
CA VAL A 327 1.39 3.81 4.28
C VAL A 327 2.03 4.91 5.14
N ALA A 328 1.83 4.91 6.46
CA ALA A 328 2.44 5.88 7.36
C ALA A 328 3.98 5.77 7.36
N PHE A 329 4.52 4.56 7.25
CA PHE A 329 5.96 4.36 7.09
C PHE A 329 6.50 5.13 5.86
N TRP A 330 5.87 4.98 4.69
CA TRP A 330 6.31 5.64 3.47
C TRP A 330 6.02 7.14 3.41
N LEU A 331 4.89 7.58 3.97
CA LEU A 331 4.46 8.98 3.88
C LEU A 331 5.03 9.87 5.00
N GLU A 332 5.41 9.29 6.15
CA GLU A 332 5.84 10.06 7.32
C GLU A 332 7.30 9.75 7.70
N LEU A 333 7.63 8.48 7.95
CA LEU A 333 8.96 8.12 8.47
C LEU A 333 10.07 8.22 7.41
N VAL A 334 9.82 7.70 6.21
CA VAL A 334 10.84 7.67 5.15
C VAL A 334 11.27 9.07 4.71
N PRO A 335 10.37 10.05 4.48
CA PRO A 335 10.77 11.43 4.20
C PRO A 335 11.63 12.03 5.32
N HIS A 336 11.28 11.76 6.59
CA HIS A 336 12.08 12.22 7.72
C HIS A 336 13.50 11.62 7.69
N LEU A 337 13.63 10.30 7.54
CA LEU A 337 14.92 9.61 7.46
C LEU A 337 15.76 10.08 6.26
N HIS A 338 15.12 10.40 5.15
CA HIS A 338 15.78 10.93 3.97
C HIS A 338 16.34 12.33 4.24
N SER A 339 15.55 13.21 4.85
CA SER A 339 15.94 14.60 5.13
C SER A 339 17.11 14.74 6.12
N LEU A 340 17.28 13.81 7.07
CA LEU A 340 18.40 13.81 8.02
C LEU A 340 19.78 13.82 7.35
N HIS A 341 19.88 13.32 6.11
CA HIS A 341 21.13 13.27 5.36
C HIS A 341 21.41 14.56 4.59
N GLU A 342 20.38 15.33 4.23
CA GLU A 342 20.56 16.63 3.55
C GLU A 342 21.10 17.71 4.51
N VAL A 343 20.75 17.63 5.80
CA VAL A 343 21.16 18.62 6.81
C VAL A 343 22.64 18.51 7.20
N LEU A 344 23.33 17.40 6.88
CA LEU A 344 24.74 17.21 7.21
C LEU A 344 25.73 17.96 6.28
N PHE A 345 25.23 18.65 5.25
CA PHE A 345 26.04 19.55 4.42
C PHE A 345 25.45 20.96 4.32
N PRO A 346 25.54 21.80 5.36
CA PRO A 346 25.37 23.23 5.17
C PRO A 346 26.62 23.77 4.46
N THR A 347 26.62 23.71 3.12
CA THR A 347 27.52 24.57 2.34
C THR A 347 27.02 26.00 2.56
N THR A 348 27.61 26.68 3.54
CA THR A 348 27.41 28.10 3.78
C THR A 348 28.00 28.89 2.62
N THR A 349 27.28 28.98 1.50
CA THR A 349 27.46 30.09 0.54
C THR A 349 26.75 31.33 1.09
N ARG A 350 27.25 31.86 2.21
CA ARG A 350 27.10 33.29 2.50
C ARG A 350 28.36 33.99 2.01
N SER A 351 28.32 34.41 0.75
CA SER A 351 29.22 35.47 0.29
C SER A 351 29.00 36.72 1.16
N PRO A 352 30.06 37.40 1.63
CA PRO A 352 29.90 38.65 2.36
C PRO A 352 29.23 39.70 1.47
N PRO A 353 28.39 40.61 2.01
CA PRO A 353 27.82 41.70 1.23
C PRO A 353 28.95 42.58 0.68
N GLY A 354 28.98 42.77 -0.64
CA GLY A 354 29.94 43.64 -1.32
C GLY A 354 29.78 45.12 -0.90
N PRO A 355 30.88 45.88 -0.83
CA PRO A 355 30.80 47.31 -0.51
C PRO A 355 30.38 48.14 -1.74
N ARG A 356 29.48 49.12 -1.50
CA ARG A 356 29.00 50.11 -2.49
C ARG A 356 30.08 51.18 -2.80
N PRO A 357 29.99 51.90 -3.93
CA PRO A 357 31.09 52.69 -4.50
C PRO A 357 31.12 54.17 -4.08
N GLY A 358 32.33 54.74 -4.05
CA GLY A 358 32.67 56.16 -3.85
C GLY A 358 33.37 56.40 -2.51
N THR A 359 34.63 56.83 -2.40
CA THR A 359 35.15 58.15 -2.82
C THR A 359 36.70 58.13 -2.80
N TYR A 360 37.33 58.94 -3.65
CA TYR A 360 38.78 59.07 -3.89
C TYR A 360 39.63 59.51 -2.67
N GLY A 361 40.87 59.01 -2.59
CA GLY A 361 41.98 59.59 -1.82
C GLY A 361 43.28 58.74 -1.88
N PRO A 362 44.51 59.31 -1.99
CA PRO A 362 45.66 58.59 -2.54
C PRO A 362 46.68 58.01 -1.52
N TRP A 363 47.31 56.91 -1.97
CA TRP A 363 48.52 56.17 -1.52
C TRP A 363 49.65 56.97 -0.83
N PRO A 364 50.53 56.35 0.01
CA PRO A 364 51.67 55.55 -0.50
C PRO A 364 52.28 54.38 0.34
N ARG A 365 52.81 53.39 -0.41
CA ARG A 365 54.08 52.62 -0.27
C ARG A 365 54.27 51.47 0.77
N THR A 366 54.68 50.33 0.19
CA THR A 366 55.32 49.03 0.60
C THR A 366 56.54 49.10 1.55
N PRO A 367 57.22 47.98 1.99
CA PRO A 367 57.09 46.51 1.70
C PRO A 367 57.15 45.53 2.92
N GLY A 368 57.04 44.20 2.67
CA GLY A 368 56.96 43.02 3.60
C GLY A 368 58.19 42.71 4.48
N PRO A 369 58.57 41.45 4.86
CA PRO A 369 57.92 40.11 4.73
C PRO A 369 58.08 39.15 5.98
N ARG A 370 57.59 37.88 5.86
CA ARG A 370 58.03 36.63 6.58
C ARG A 370 57.71 36.55 8.12
N THR A 371 57.47 35.41 8.81
CA THR A 371 57.82 33.98 8.67
C THR A 371 57.10 33.13 9.76
N THR A 372 56.70 31.90 9.39
CA THR A 372 56.78 30.58 10.09
C THR A 372 56.34 30.32 11.55
N ARG A 373 55.51 29.26 11.65
CA ARG A 373 55.56 28.05 12.55
C ARG A 373 55.26 28.20 14.06
N HIS A 374 54.17 27.51 14.47
CA HIS A 374 53.89 26.58 15.61
C HIS A 374 54.97 26.37 16.71
N PRO A 375 54.68 25.82 17.92
CA PRO A 375 53.46 25.11 18.39
C PRO A 375 52.99 25.43 19.86
N TYR A 376 51.91 24.75 20.28
CA TYR A 376 51.35 24.60 21.64
C TYR A 376 52.37 24.31 22.76
N PRO A 377 52.01 24.58 24.04
CA PRO A 377 51.73 23.45 24.94
C PRO A 377 50.60 23.68 25.97
N THR A 378 50.27 22.56 26.61
CA THR A 378 49.12 22.15 27.43
C THR A 378 49.25 22.39 28.96
N PHE A 379 48.09 22.63 29.61
CA PHE A 379 47.69 22.32 31.02
C PHE A 379 48.36 23.04 32.23
N PRO A 380 47.80 22.97 33.47
CA PRO A 380 46.41 23.19 33.95
C PRO A 380 46.33 24.04 35.27
N SER A 381 45.13 24.06 35.90
CA SER A 381 44.76 24.32 37.31
C SER A 381 44.32 25.74 37.78
N ASP A 382 43.04 25.75 38.19
CA ASP A 382 42.36 26.37 39.32
C ASP A 382 42.32 27.89 39.52
N LEU A 383 41.10 28.42 39.59
CA LEU A 383 40.57 29.26 40.69
C LEU A 383 39.12 29.68 40.37
N GLU A 384 38.15 29.13 41.12
CA GLU A 384 36.83 29.75 41.37
C GLU A 384 37.03 31.02 42.21
N PRO A 385 36.23 32.08 42.01
CA PRO A 385 35.08 32.24 42.92
C PRO A 385 33.81 32.85 42.29
N GLU A 386 32.68 32.37 42.82
CA GLU A 386 31.40 33.06 43.13
C GLU A 386 30.75 34.00 42.10
N GLY A 387 29.53 33.61 41.71
CA GLY A 387 28.36 34.46 41.91
C GLY A 387 27.95 35.38 40.75
N SER A 388 27.14 34.86 39.82
CA SER A 388 25.97 35.61 39.33
C SER A 388 25.01 34.68 38.59
N GLU A 389 23.81 34.55 39.16
CA GLU A 389 22.66 33.84 38.60
C GLU A 389 22.30 34.42 37.22
N ARG A 390 22.14 33.53 36.22
CA ARG A 390 21.39 33.81 35.00
C ARG A 390 20.36 32.70 34.79
N PRO A 391 19.14 33.04 34.38
CA PRO A 391 18.00 32.14 34.47
C PRO A 391 18.05 31.06 33.38
N HIS A 392 17.79 29.83 33.80
CA HIS A 392 17.43 28.73 32.90
C HIS A 392 16.12 29.09 32.19
N GLN A 393 16.16 29.06 30.87
CA GLN A 393 14.98 29.20 30.03
C GLN A 393 14.45 27.81 29.76
N ASP A 394 13.44 27.40 30.54
CA ASP A 394 12.68 26.18 30.30
C ASP A 394 11.97 26.27 28.94
N LEU A 395 12.47 25.53 27.96
CA LEU A 395 11.63 25.07 26.86
C LEU A 395 10.80 23.91 27.42
N PHE A 396 9.50 24.12 27.57
CA PHE A 396 8.36 23.19 27.66
C PHE A 396 7.38 23.67 28.74
N PRO A 397 6.17 24.14 28.38
CA PRO A 397 5.10 24.34 29.35
C PRO A 397 4.71 22.98 29.93
N GLY A 398 4.75 22.88 31.25
CA GLY A 398 4.38 21.68 31.98
C GLY A 398 2.93 21.29 31.76
N ASP A 399 2.75 20.01 31.40
CA ASP A 399 1.53 19.26 31.69
C ASP A 399 1.93 17.85 32.16
N THR A 400 2.72 17.79 33.22
CA THR A 400 2.86 16.56 34.02
C THR A 400 1.66 16.46 34.95
N ARG A 401 0.47 16.25 34.37
CA ARG A 401 -0.71 15.78 35.10
C ARG A 401 -0.73 14.25 34.99
N ASP A 402 -0.46 13.60 36.11
CA ASP A 402 -1.10 12.36 36.55
C ASP A 402 -1.15 11.11 35.63
N TYR A 403 -0.20 10.92 34.71
CA TYR A 403 -0.07 9.62 34.00
C TYR A 403 0.14 8.42 34.94
N SER A 404 0.70 8.65 36.14
CA SER A 404 0.99 7.59 37.11
C SER A 404 -0.28 7.02 37.78
N THR A 405 -1.30 7.85 38.02
CA THR A 405 -2.57 7.40 38.62
C THR A 405 -3.48 6.76 37.58
N GLU A 406 -3.53 7.28 36.36
CA GLU A 406 -4.32 6.69 35.27
C GLU A 406 -3.77 5.33 34.80
N LEU A 407 -2.44 5.20 34.70
CA LEU A 407 -1.79 3.93 34.37
C LEU A 407 -1.98 2.89 35.47
N SER A 408 -1.85 3.27 36.74
CA SER A 408 -2.04 2.35 37.86
C SER A 408 -3.50 1.90 38.01
N VAL A 409 -4.48 2.78 37.76
CA VAL A 409 -5.90 2.41 37.71
C VAL A 409 -6.18 1.45 36.55
N THR A 410 -5.63 1.72 35.36
CA THR A 410 -5.82 0.84 34.19
C THR A 410 -5.22 -0.55 34.42
N VAL A 411 -4.04 -0.62 35.01
CA VAL A 411 -3.40 -1.89 35.39
C VAL A 411 -4.21 -2.62 36.47
N ALA A 412 -4.73 -1.91 37.48
CA ALA A 412 -5.55 -2.52 38.54
C ALA A 412 -6.88 -3.08 38.00
N VAL A 413 -7.55 -2.36 37.10
CA VAL A 413 -8.78 -2.82 36.43
C VAL A 413 -8.47 -4.03 35.54
N GLY A 414 -7.40 -3.98 34.75
CA GLY A 414 -6.96 -5.10 33.91
C GLY A 414 -6.66 -6.37 34.71
N ALA A 415 -5.93 -6.25 35.82
CA ALA A 415 -5.62 -7.38 36.70
C ALA A 415 -6.89 -7.96 37.37
N SER A 416 -7.83 -7.10 37.76
CA SER A 416 -9.10 -7.51 38.37
C SER A 416 -9.98 -8.30 37.39
N LEU A 417 -10.08 -7.84 36.13
CA LEU A 417 -10.82 -8.55 35.09
C LEU A 417 -10.18 -9.90 34.74
N LEU A 418 -8.86 -9.97 34.74
CA LEU A 418 -8.13 -11.21 34.48
C LEU A 418 -8.36 -12.22 35.61
N PHE A 419 -8.34 -11.78 36.87
CA PHE A 419 -8.66 -12.63 38.01
C PHE A 419 -10.12 -13.11 38.01
N LEU A 420 -11.08 -12.24 37.67
CA LEU A 420 -12.49 -12.63 37.52
C LEU A 420 -12.70 -13.66 36.42
N ASN A 421 -12.01 -13.53 35.28
CA ASN A 421 -12.05 -14.53 34.21
C ASN A 421 -11.47 -15.87 34.67
N ILE A 422 -10.35 -15.88 35.40
CA ILE A 422 -9.78 -17.11 35.96
C ILE A 422 -10.76 -17.78 36.93
N LEU A 423 -11.40 -17.02 37.82
CA LEU A 423 -12.41 -17.56 38.74
C LEU A 423 -13.64 -18.10 38.01
N ALA A 424 -14.11 -17.42 36.96
CA ALA A 424 -15.22 -17.89 36.13
C ALA A 424 -14.88 -19.20 35.43
N PHE A 425 -13.68 -19.31 34.86
CA PHE A 425 -13.20 -20.56 34.25
C PHE A 425 -13.00 -21.68 35.27
N ALA A 426 -12.47 -21.38 36.46
CA ALA A 426 -12.33 -22.34 37.55
C ALA A 426 -13.70 -22.83 38.03
N ALA A 427 -14.70 -21.94 38.17
CA ALA A 427 -16.06 -22.31 38.54
C ALA A 427 -16.76 -23.14 37.46
N LEU A 428 -16.57 -22.81 36.19
CA LEU A 428 -17.08 -23.60 35.06
C LEU A 428 -16.41 -24.98 35.00
N TYR A 429 -15.09 -25.04 35.24
CA TYR A 429 -14.33 -26.28 35.30
C TYR A 429 -14.82 -27.17 36.45
N TYR A 430 -14.97 -26.61 37.66
CA TYR A 430 -15.50 -27.33 38.81
C TYR A 430 -16.95 -27.80 38.60
N LYS A 431 -17.80 -26.97 37.98
CA LYS A 431 -19.19 -27.34 37.62
C LYS A 431 -19.26 -28.41 36.54
N ARG A 432 -18.26 -28.48 35.65
CA ARG A 432 -18.10 -29.54 34.65
C ARG A 432 -17.60 -30.82 35.32
N ASP A 433 -16.62 -30.73 36.20
CA ASP A 433 -16.04 -31.88 36.90
C ASP A 433 -17.07 -32.55 37.84
N LYS A 434 -17.83 -31.76 38.61
CA LYS A 434 -18.95 -32.27 39.42
C LYS A 434 -20.05 -32.94 38.59
N ARG A 435 -20.27 -32.48 37.34
CA ARG A 435 -21.18 -33.15 36.39
C ARG A 435 -20.61 -34.45 35.83
N HIS A 436 -19.29 -34.53 35.64
CA HIS A 436 -18.60 -35.77 35.27
C HIS A 436 -18.57 -36.78 36.41
N GLU A 437 -18.42 -36.33 37.66
CA GLU A 437 -18.43 -37.16 38.85
C GLU A 437 -19.82 -37.76 39.12
N MET A 438 -20.90 -36.96 38.98
CA MET A 438 -22.28 -37.47 39.02
C MET A 438 -22.60 -38.43 37.87
N ARG A 439 -21.99 -38.26 36.69
CA ARG A 439 -22.11 -39.23 35.58
C ARG A 439 -21.35 -40.53 35.87
N ARG A 440 -20.21 -40.49 36.55
CA ARG A 440 -19.47 -41.69 36.99
C ARG A 440 -20.22 -42.46 38.08
N HIS A 441 -20.91 -41.79 39.00
CA HIS A 441 -21.76 -42.47 40.00
C HIS A 441 -23.04 -43.11 39.43
N ARG A 442 -23.48 -42.74 38.22
CA ARG A 442 -24.55 -43.45 37.49
C ARG A 442 -24.06 -44.68 36.70
N LEU A 443 -22.75 -44.90 36.62
CA LEU A 443 -22.13 -45.97 35.82
C LEU A 443 -21.22 -46.84 36.71
N SER A 444 -21.78 -47.42 37.76
CA SER A 444 -21.19 -48.57 38.47
C SER A 444 -22.27 -49.65 38.63
N PRO A 445 -22.02 -50.91 38.23
CA PRO A 445 -23.03 -51.96 38.24
C PRO A 445 -23.11 -52.59 39.63
N GLN A 446 -24.28 -52.55 40.27
CA GLN A 446 -24.58 -53.39 41.43
C GLN A 446 -25.46 -54.56 40.99
N ARG A 447 -24.94 -55.76 41.25
CA ARG A 447 -25.43 -57.08 40.85
C ARG A 447 -26.40 -57.60 41.91
N GLY A 448 -27.63 -57.99 41.52
CA GLY A 448 -28.39 -59.04 42.21
C GLY A 448 -29.86 -58.76 42.57
N GLY A 449 -30.78 -59.48 41.90
CA GLY A 449 -31.96 -60.11 42.53
C GLY A 449 -33.34 -59.43 42.34
N PRO A 450 -34.41 -60.18 41.97
CA PRO A 450 -35.69 -59.61 41.48
C PRO A 450 -36.85 -59.67 42.51
N ALA A 451 -37.85 -58.79 42.38
CA ALA A 451 -39.29 -59.10 42.53
C ALA A 451 -40.18 -57.85 42.33
N ASN A 452 -41.37 -58.12 41.78
CA ASN A 452 -42.57 -57.31 41.53
C ASN A 452 -42.89 -56.15 42.49
N ASP A 453 -43.49 -55.05 41.98
CA ASP A 453 -44.93 -54.79 42.16
C ASP A 453 -45.48 -53.59 41.37
N LEU A 454 -46.79 -53.64 41.13
CA LEU A 454 -47.65 -52.73 40.39
C LEU A 454 -47.88 -51.36 41.08
N ALA A 455 -48.26 -50.37 40.25
CA ALA A 455 -49.40 -49.45 40.37
C ALA A 455 -49.10 -47.93 40.40
N HIS A 456 -49.78 -47.23 39.46
CA HIS A 456 -50.38 -45.87 39.55
C HIS A 456 -49.48 -44.65 39.89
N SER A 457 -49.65 -43.45 39.35
CA SER A 457 -50.63 -42.81 38.46
C SER A 457 -50.18 -41.35 38.20
N GLN A 458 -50.56 -40.81 37.02
CA GLN A 458 -50.94 -39.41 36.71
C GLN A 458 -49.85 -38.31 36.76
N GLU A 459 -49.48 -37.72 35.62
CA GLU A 459 -50.07 -36.57 34.87
C GLU A 459 -49.03 -35.43 35.00
N GLU A 460 -48.59 -34.68 33.99
CA GLU A 460 -49.24 -34.05 32.83
C GLU A 460 -48.12 -33.59 31.85
N GLU A 461 -48.42 -33.66 30.53
CA GLU A 461 -48.21 -32.63 29.48
C GLU A 461 -46.81 -31.99 29.24
N ILE A 462 -46.33 -31.66 28.02
CA ILE A 462 -46.83 -31.62 26.64
C ILE A 462 -45.65 -31.27 25.70
N MET A 463 -45.68 -31.79 24.46
CA MET A 463 -45.02 -31.29 23.22
C MET A 463 -43.48 -31.12 23.18
N SER A 464 -42.73 -31.46 22.12
CA SER A 464 -43.05 -31.93 20.77
C SER A 464 -41.73 -32.24 20.03
N LEU A 465 -41.74 -33.31 19.24
CA LEU A 465 -41.25 -33.43 17.84
C LEU A 465 -40.15 -32.44 17.39
N GLN A 466 -39.00 -32.86 16.86
CA GLN A 466 -38.84 -33.55 15.57
C GLN A 466 -37.37 -33.95 15.40
N MET A 467 -37.09 -35.21 15.07
CA MET A 467 -36.04 -35.61 14.12
C MET A 467 -36.15 -37.12 13.89
N LYS A 468 -36.71 -37.50 12.74
CA LYS A 468 -36.73 -38.87 12.24
C LYS A 468 -36.16 -38.84 10.81
N HIS A 469 -35.27 -39.80 10.56
CA HIS A 469 -34.79 -40.30 9.27
C HIS A 469 -33.73 -39.42 8.59
N SER A 470 -32.61 -39.92 8.09
CA SER A 470 -32.31 -41.26 7.56
C SER A 470 -30.81 -41.54 7.64
N GLU A 471 -30.42 -42.76 8.04
CA GLU A 471 -29.19 -43.42 7.60
C GLU A 471 -29.48 -44.92 7.48
N HIS A 472 -29.53 -45.41 6.25
CA HIS A 472 -29.11 -46.73 5.76
C HIS A 472 -29.68 -46.90 4.34
N ASP A 473 -28.84 -46.83 3.31
CA ASP A 473 -28.48 -48.04 2.55
C ASP A 473 -27.60 -47.74 1.32
N ALA A 474 -26.75 -48.75 1.06
CA ALA A 474 -26.12 -49.14 -0.21
C ALA A 474 -24.92 -48.34 -0.73
N HIS A 475 -23.92 -48.94 -1.37
CA HIS A 475 -23.30 -50.28 -1.37
C HIS A 475 -22.11 -50.14 -2.36
N HIS A 476 -21.06 -50.90 -2.09
CA HIS A 476 -20.12 -51.46 -3.08
C HIS A 476 -19.22 -50.56 -3.94
N ASP A 477 -17.94 -50.64 -3.60
CA ASP A 477 -16.79 -50.62 -4.49
C ASP A 477 -16.97 -51.52 -5.73
N MET A 478 -16.67 -50.96 -6.91
CA MET A 478 -15.97 -51.71 -7.95
C MET A 478 -15.36 -50.75 -8.98
N GLU A 479 -14.03 -50.81 -9.05
CA GLU A 479 -13.13 -50.16 -10.00
C GLU A 479 -13.36 -50.66 -11.45
N PRO A 480 -13.02 -49.85 -12.47
CA PRO A 480 -12.43 -50.47 -13.66
C PRO A 480 -11.18 -49.74 -14.19
N LEU A 481 -10.08 -50.50 -14.18
CA LEU A 481 -9.14 -50.76 -15.26
C LEU A 481 -9.16 -49.80 -16.49
N ARG A 482 -8.03 -49.11 -16.68
CA ARG A 482 -7.58 -48.54 -17.96
C ARG A 482 -7.24 -49.64 -18.97
N PRO A 483 -7.36 -49.36 -20.28
CA PRO A 483 -6.46 -49.92 -21.29
C PRO A 483 -5.67 -48.82 -22.01
N HIS A 484 -4.38 -49.10 -22.20
CA HIS A 484 -3.49 -48.39 -23.13
C HIS A 484 -3.53 -49.04 -24.53
N ASP A 485 -3.41 -48.15 -25.52
CA ASP A 485 -2.82 -48.26 -26.86
C ASP A 485 -3.50 -49.10 -27.98
N ILE A 486 -3.66 -48.47 -29.16
CA ILE A 486 -2.95 -48.76 -30.44
C ILE A 486 -3.67 -48.14 -31.66
N LEU A 487 -2.92 -47.36 -32.46
CA LEU A 487 -3.05 -47.00 -33.90
C LEU A 487 -4.34 -46.32 -34.43
N ARG A 488 -4.25 -45.05 -34.85
CA ARG A 488 -3.93 -44.62 -36.24
C ARG A 488 -3.79 -43.10 -36.35
#